data_AF-A0A925YZT8-F1
#
_entry.id   AF-A0A925YZT8-F1
#
_cell.length_a   1.000
_cell.length_b   1.000
_cell.length_c   1.000
_cell.angle_alpha   90.00
_cell.angle_beta   90.00
_cell.angle_gamma   90.00
#
_symmetry.space_group_name_H-M   'P 1'
#
loop_
_entity.id
_entity.type
_entity.pdbx_description
1 polymer ?
#
loop_
_entity_poly.entity_id
_entity_poly.type
_entity_poly.pdbx_seq_one_letter_code
_entity_poly.pdbx_strand_id
1 'polypeptide(L)'
;MIKPARLFDLFPGYIFQSINDILTTFHHGDDVFKFIDSKMFPFFTSGHSDYLTLNLHEVLERNLMASVYYISAGDTNFRGFVKIYENFNQMLITVIDCYVKGYYFLDDDGILDDDSIEVANLSFANNPLSPYWKRMLE
;
A
#
# COMPACT_ATOMS: atom_id res chain seq x y z
N MET A 1 -5.95 16.06 -25.92
CA MET A 1 -5.30 15.04 -25.05
C MET A 1 -6.39 14.30 -24.32
N ILE A 2 -6.44 12.98 -24.47
CA ILE A 2 -7.32 12.14 -23.65
C ILE A 2 -6.59 12.00 -22.31
N LYS A 3 -7.10 12.64 -21.24
CA LYS A 3 -6.63 12.35 -19.88
C LYS A 3 -6.83 10.83 -19.68
N PRO A 4 -5.80 10.04 -19.34
CA PRO A 4 -6.01 8.62 -19.05
C PRO A 4 -7.07 8.52 -17.96
N ALA A 5 -7.94 7.50 -18.06
CA ALA A 5 -8.99 7.26 -17.09
C ALA A 5 -8.36 7.27 -15.69
N ARG A 6 -8.76 8.25 -14.87
CA ARG A 6 -8.16 8.49 -13.55
C ARG A 6 -8.26 7.19 -12.75
N LEU A 7 -7.09 6.64 -12.44
CA LEU A 7 -6.98 5.49 -11.57
C LEU A 7 -7.44 5.91 -10.18
N PHE A 8 -8.13 5.00 -9.49
CA PHE A 8 -8.67 5.24 -8.18
C PHE A 8 -7.52 5.31 -7.17
N ASP A 9 -7.20 6.52 -6.70
CA ASP A 9 -6.26 6.74 -5.60
C ASP A 9 -6.96 6.40 -4.28
N LEU A 10 -6.68 5.22 -3.74
CA LEU A 10 -7.30 4.77 -2.48
C LEU A 10 -6.70 5.53 -1.28
N PHE A 11 -5.44 5.96 -1.36
CA PHE A 11 -4.72 6.75 -0.34
C PHE A 11 -3.57 7.54 -1.01
N PRO A 12 -3.04 8.61 -0.39
CA PRO A 12 -2.09 9.55 -1.01
C PRO A 12 -0.91 8.89 -1.68
N GLY A 13 -0.71 9.23 -2.95
CA GLY A 13 0.45 8.79 -3.71
C GLY A 13 0.46 7.30 -4.08
N TYR A 14 -0.65 6.57 -3.95
CA TYR A 14 -0.74 5.17 -4.37
C TYR A 14 -1.97 4.87 -5.23
N ILE A 15 -1.67 4.21 -6.35
CA ILE A 15 -2.58 3.93 -7.44
C ILE A 15 -2.94 2.45 -7.44
N PHE A 16 -4.24 2.13 -7.48
CA PHE A 16 -4.68 0.74 -7.64
C PHE A 16 -4.35 0.24 -9.05
N GLN A 17 -3.57 -0.84 -9.15
CA GLN A 17 -3.10 -1.35 -10.44
C GLN A 17 -4.16 -2.21 -11.11
N SER A 18 -4.31 -2.07 -12.43
CA SER A 18 -5.10 -3.02 -13.20
C SER A 18 -4.39 -4.37 -13.26
N ILE A 19 -5.12 -5.48 -13.48
CA ILE A 19 -4.50 -6.81 -13.57
C ILE A 19 -3.37 -6.85 -14.62
N ASN A 20 -3.54 -6.16 -15.75
CA ASN A 20 -2.52 -6.10 -16.79
C ASN A 20 -1.25 -5.36 -16.32
N ASP A 21 -1.42 -4.28 -15.54
CA ASP A 21 -0.29 -3.55 -14.96
C ASP A 21 0.42 -4.41 -13.92
N ILE A 22 -0.34 -5.15 -13.10
CA ILE A 22 0.22 -6.08 -12.11
C ILE A 22 1.07 -7.17 -12.78
N LEU A 23 0.57 -7.77 -13.88
CA LEU A 23 1.35 -8.74 -14.66
C LEU A 23 2.63 -8.13 -15.21
N THR A 24 2.56 -6.88 -15.67
CA THR A 24 3.73 -6.13 -16.14
C THR A 24 4.73 -5.91 -15.01
N THR A 25 4.25 -5.53 -13.81
CA THR A 25 5.06 -5.37 -12.60
C THR A 25 5.71 -6.68 -12.16
N PHE A 26 5.02 -7.82 -12.27
CA PHE A 26 5.64 -9.13 -12.05
C PHE A 26 6.75 -9.39 -13.06
N HIS A 27 6.51 -9.18 -14.35
CA HIS A 27 7.52 -9.50 -15.36
C HIS A 27 8.78 -8.60 -15.30
N HIS A 28 8.63 -7.32 -14.96
CA HIS A 28 9.75 -6.37 -14.97
C HIS A 28 10.35 -6.12 -13.57
N GLY A 29 9.54 -6.20 -12.53
CA GLY A 29 9.93 -5.89 -11.15
C GLY A 29 10.48 -7.09 -10.38
N ASP A 30 10.28 -8.32 -10.85
CA ASP A 30 10.69 -9.52 -10.12
C ASP A 30 12.22 -9.69 -10.02
N ASP A 31 12.98 -9.11 -10.94
CA ASP A 31 14.44 -9.07 -10.84
C ASP A 31 14.92 -8.24 -9.65
N VAL A 32 14.16 -7.20 -9.27
CA VAL A 32 14.50 -6.27 -8.19
C VAL A 32 13.87 -6.71 -6.88
N PHE A 33 12.56 -6.99 -6.89
CA PHE A 33 11.77 -7.19 -5.68
C PHE A 33 11.44 -8.65 -5.39
N LYS A 34 11.66 -9.57 -6.34
CA LYS A 34 11.38 -11.01 -6.17
C LYS A 34 9.93 -11.28 -5.75
N PHE A 35 8.97 -10.57 -6.34
CA PHE A 35 7.54 -10.69 -6.05
C PHE A 35 7.00 -12.12 -6.24
N ILE A 36 7.39 -12.81 -7.31
CA ILE A 36 6.94 -14.16 -7.64
C ILE A 36 7.48 -15.16 -6.61
N ASP A 37 8.81 -15.17 -6.42
CA ASP A 37 9.49 -16.06 -5.48
C ASP A 37 8.99 -15.84 -4.04
N SER A 38 8.70 -14.60 -3.68
CA SER A 38 8.21 -14.22 -2.35
C SER A 38 6.70 -14.38 -2.18
N LYS A 39 5.96 -14.77 -3.23
CA LYS A 39 4.48 -14.86 -3.25
C LYS A 39 3.80 -13.54 -2.82
N MET A 40 4.41 -12.41 -3.19
CA MET A 40 3.92 -11.07 -2.87
C MET A 40 3.23 -10.48 -4.08
N PHE A 41 1.95 -10.15 -3.95
CA PHE A 41 1.12 -9.61 -5.03
C PHE A 41 1.06 -8.09 -4.98
N PRO A 42 1.70 -7.35 -5.92
CA PRO A 42 1.74 -5.89 -5.88
C PRO A 42 0.45 -5.29 -6.43
N PHE A 43 -0.40 -4.76 -5.54
CA PHE A 43 -1.76 -4.32 -5.89
C PHE A 43 -1.92 -2.80 -5.87
N PHE A 44 -1.02 -2.08 -5.19
CA PHE A 44 -0.85 -0.62 -5.33
C PHE A 44 0.58 -0.26 -5.71
N THR A 45 0.74 0.84 -6.43
CA THR A 45 2.04 1.42 -6.78
C THR A 45 2.05 2.93 -6.58
N SER A 46 3.19 3.51 -6.22
CA SER A 46 3.38 4.96 -6.24
C SER A 46 3.59 5.56 -7.64
N GLY A 47 3.52 4.72 -8.68
CA GLY A 47 3.88 5.09 -10.05
C GLY A 47 5.39 5.17 -10.29
N HIS A 48 6.20 4.94 -9.24
CA HIS A 48 7.65 4.92 -9.29
C HIS A 48 8.21 3.62 -8.69
N SER A 49 8.81 3.68 -7.50
CA SER A 49 9.61 2.60 -6.92
C SER A 49 8.96 1.87 -5.74
N ASP A 50 7.73 2.25 -5.38
CA ASP A 50 7.11 1.80 -4.14
C ASP A 50 5.82 1.04 -4.42
N TYR A 51 5.61 -0.01 -3.65
CA TYR A 51 4.49 -0.92 -3.82
C TYR A 51 3.89 -1.30 -2.48
N LEU A 52 2.55 -1.39 -2.46
CA LEU A 52 1.88 -2.23 -1.47
C LEU A 52 1.60 -3.60 -2.06
N THR A 53 1.89 -4.62 -1.26
CA THR A 53 1.80 -6.01 -1.66
C THR A 53 0.97 -6.83 -0.68
N LEU A 54 0.23 -7.82 -1.21
CA LEU A 54 -0.47 -8.81 -0.40
C LEU A 54 0.36 -10.09 -0.34
N ASN A 55 0.47 -10.67 0.85
CA ASN A 55 1.08 -11.98 1.01
C ASN A 55 0.09 -13.10 0.63
N LEU A 56 0.23 -13.65 -0.58
CA LEU A 56 -0.69 -14.67 -1.08
C LEU A 56 -0.51 -16.03 -0.39
N HIS A 57 0.64 -16.28 0.24
CA HIS A 57 0.85 -17.52 0.99
C HIS A 57 -0.14 -17.66 2.15
N GLU A 58 -0.51 -16.55 2.79
CA GLU A 58 -1.47 -16.54 3.90
C GLU A 58 -2.87 -16.95 3.43
N VAL A 59 -3.25 -16.52 2.23
CA VAL A 59 -4.55 -16.84 1.63
C VAL A 59 -4.56 -18.28 1.12
N LEU A 60 -3.58 -18.63 0.29
CA LEU A 60 -3.57 -19.89 -0.45
C LEU A 60 -3.27 -21.11 0.42
N GLU A 61 -2.44 -20.96 1.45
CA GLU A 61 -1.97 -22.10 2.24
C GLU A 61 -2.49 -22.10 3.68
N ARG A 62 -2.83 -20.92 4.22
CA ARG A 62 -3.24 -20.79 5.63
C ARG A 62 -4.72 -20.43 5.78
N ASN A 63 -5.43 -20.16 4.68
CA ASN A 63 -6.81 -19.71 4.65
C ASN A 63 -7.05 -18.49 5.57
N LEU A 64 -6.08 -17.58 5.61
CA LEU A 64 -6.14 -16.32 6.35
C LEU A 64 -6.39 -15.15 5.39
N MET A 65 -6.86 -14.02 5.93
CA MET A 65 -6.84 -12.78 5.16
C MET A 65 -5.39 -12.33 4.93
N ALA A 66 -5.08 -11.87 3.73
CA ALA A 66 -3.73 -11.41 3.39
C ALA A 66 -3.33 -10.18 4.20
N SER A 67 -2.16 -10.25 4.84
CA SER A 67 -1.44 -9.09 5.37
C SER A 67 -1.00 -8.15 4.24
N VAL A 68 -0.83 -6.87 4.56
CA VAL A 68 -0.32 -5.85 3.63
C VAL A 68 1.11 -5.50 3.97
N TYR A 69 1.96 -5.51 2.95
CA TYR A 69 3.39 -5.19 3.04
C TYR A 69 3.73 -4.01 2.15
N TYR A 70 4.57 -3.12 2.66
CA TYR A 70 5.25 -2.06 1.92
C TYR A 70 6.61 -2.56 1.41
N ILE A 71 6.97 -2.19 0.19
CA ILE A 71 8.32 -2.35 -0.34
C ILE A 71 8.68 -1.16 -1.21
N SER A 72 9.93 -0.72 -1.14
CA SER A 72 10.47 0.37 -1.94
C SER A 72 11.89 0.07 -2.38
N ALA A 73 12.24 0.43 -3.62
CA ALA A 73 13.63 0.45 -4.06
C ALA A 73 14.36 1.76 -3.68
N GLY A 74 13.61 2.80 -3.31
CA GLY A 74 14.14 4.13 -2.96
C GLY A 74 14.30 4.37 -1.46
N ASP A 75 13.56 3.66 -0.60
CA ASP A 75 13.62 3.85 0.84
C ASP A 75 14.74 3.01 1.48
N THR A 76 15.80 3.69 1.93
CA THR A 76 16.94 3.03 2.59
C THR A 76 16.68 2.68 4.06
N ASN A 77 15.60 3.20 4.67
CA ASN A 77 15.26 2.95 6.08
C ASN A 77 14.62 1.59 6.30
N PHE A 78 14.15 0.97 5.22
CA PHE A 78 13.44 -0.31 5.21
C PHE A 78 14.05 -1.22 4.14
N ARG A 79 14.45 -2.43 4.53
CA ARG A 79 14.97 -3.42 3.57
C ARG A 79 13.96 -4.54 3.37
N GLY A 80 13.61 -4.78 2.11
CA GLY A 80 12.68 -5.82 1.71
C GLY A 80 11.23 -5.51 2.08
N PHE A 81 10.40 -6.55 2.17
CA PHE A 81 8.98 -6.43 2.48
C PHE A 81 8.76 -6.12 3.96
N VAL A 82 8.15 -4.97 4.24
CA VAL A 82 7.79 -4.54 5.60
C VAL A 82 6.30 -4.67 5.80
N LYS A 83 5.87 -5.49 6.75
CA LYS A 83 4.45 -5.61 7.07
C LYS A 83 3.95 -4.29 7.67
N ILE A 84 2.89 -3.72 7.08
CA ILE A 84 2.26 -2.48 7.55
C ILE A 84 0.84 -2.72 8.07
N TYR A 85 0.11 -3.70 7.55
CA TYR A 85 -1.19 -4.14 8.08
C TYR A 85 -1.25 -5.66 8.27
N GLU A 86 -1.85 -6.13 9.37
CA GLU A 86 -2.02 -7.58 9.63
C GLU A 86 -3.03 -8.23 8.69
N ASN A 87 -3.95 -7.44 8.13
CA ASN A 87 -4.79 -7.88 7.04
C ASN A 87 -5.29 -6.71 6.20
N PHE A 88 -5.72 -7.03 4.98
CA PHE A 88 -6.26 -6.07 4.03
C PHE A 88 -7.48 -5.29 4.53
N ASN A 89 -8.35 -5.89 5.36
CA ASN A 89 -9.52 -5.18 5.89
C ASN A 89 -9.12 -4.04 6.83
N GLN A 90 -8.11 -4.22 7.66
CA GLN A 90 -7.60 -3.14 8.51
C GLN A 90 -7.10 -1.96 7.69
N MET A 91 -6.39 -2.21 6.59
CA MET A 91 -5.95 -1.16 5.66
C MET A 91 -7.16 -0.40 5.10
N LEU A 92 -8.18 -1.12 4.61
CA LEU A 92 -9.38 -0.49 4.05
C LEU A 92 -10.15 0.35 5.08
N ILE A 93 -10.30 -0.16 6.31
CA ILE A 93 -10.95 0.58 7.39
C ILE A 93 -10.20 1.88 7.67
N THR A 94 -8.87 1.83 7.81
CA THR A 94 -8.05 3.02 8.03
C THR A 94 -8.18 4.02 6.89
N VAL A 95 -8.16 3.57 5.64
CA VAL A 95 -8.36 4.46 4.49
C VAL A 95 -9.70 5.20 4.59
N ILE A 96 -10.77 4.47 4.90
CA ILE A 96 -12.11 5.04 5.03
C ILE A 96 -12.15 6.04 6.18
N ASP A 97 -11.55 5.70 7.33
CA ASP A 97 -11.53 6.59 8.49
C ASP A 97 -10.75 7.88 8.20
N CYS A 98 -9.61 7.79 7.50
CA CYS A 98 -8.83 8.95 7.08
C CYS A 98 -9.64 9.85 6.13
N TYR A 99 -10.36 9.26 5.17
CA TYR A 99 -11.23 9.99 4.26
C TYR A 99 -12.36 10.71 5.02
N VAL A 100 -13.06 10.00 5.91
CA VAL A 100 -14.17 10.56 6.71
C VAL A 100 -13.71 11.68 7.63
N LYS A 101 -12.48 11.59 8.16
CA LYS A 101 -11.89 12.61 9.04
C LYS A 101 -11.24 13.76 8.28
N GLY A 102 -11.13 13.68 6.96
CA GLY A 102 -10.50 14.70 6.12
C GLY A 102 -8.98 14.74 6.25
N TYR A 103 -8.34 13.62 6.60
CA TYR A 103 -6.87 13.50 6.61
C TYR A 103 -6.28 13.31 5.22
N TYR A 104 -7.14 13.03 4.23
CA TYR A 104 -6.83 13.01 2.80
C TYR A 104 -7.68 14.05 2.08
N PHE A 105 -7.05 14.96 1.34
CA PHE A 105 -7.76 15.94 0.52
C PHE A 105 -7.75 15.52 -0.95
N LEU A 106 -8.92 15.19 -1.49
CA LEU A 106 -9.13 15.02 -2.94
C LEU A 106 -9.64 16.35 -3.50
N ASP A 107 -8.92 16.94 -4.45
CA ASP A 107 -9.44 18.01 -5.31
C ASP A 107 -9.84 17.48 -6.70
N ASP A 108 -10.33 18.37 -7.56
CA ASP A 108 -10.73 18.03 -8.93
C ASP A 108 -9.58 17.52 -9.81
N ASP A 109 -8.32 17.59 -9.36
CA ASP A 109 -7.12 17.11 -10.05
C ASP A 109 -6.40 15.93 -9.37
N GLY A 110 -6.72 15.61 -8.11
CA GLY A 110 -6.19 14.45 -7.37
C GLY A 110 -5.96 14.75 -5.89
N ILE A 111 -5.12 13.94 -5.23
CA ILE A 111 -4.73 14.18 -3.84
C ILE A 111 -3.75 15.34 -3.78
N LEU A 112 -4.06 16.40 -3.02
CA LEU A 112 -3.23 17.61 -2.94
C LEU A 112 -2.43 17.72 -1.62
N ASP A 113 -2.88 17.05 -0.55
CA ASP A 113 -2.24 17.10 0.77
C ASP A 113 -2.68 15.92 1.67
N ASP A 114 -1.79 15.48 2.57
CA ASP A 114 -2.07 14.47 3.59
C ASP A 114 -1.53 14.89 4.96
N ASP A 115 -2.35 14.72 6.01
CA ASP A 115 -1.85 14.84 7.38
C ASP A 115 -1.18 13.52 7.78
N SER A 116 0.06 13.36 7.34
CA SER A 116 0.84 12.13 7.53
C SER A 116 0.95 11.67 9.00
N ILE A 117 0.92 12.60 9.96
CA ILE A 117 0.94 12.28 11.39
C ILE A 117 -0.42 11.71 11.82
N GLU A 118 -1.52 12.35 11.45
CA GLU A 118 -2.87 11.85 11.76
C GLU A 118 -3.15 10.51 11.07
N VAL A 119 -2.64 10.32 9.86
CA VAL A 119 -2.70 9.04 9.13
C VAL A 119 -1.92 7.96 9.88
N ALA A 120 -0.70 8.25 10.33
CA ALA A 120 0.09 7.30 11.11
C ALA A 120 -0.59 6.96 12.45
N ASN A 121 -1.17 7.97 13.13
CA ASN A 121 -1.93 7.80 14.37
C ASN A 121 -3.12 6.85 14.18
N LEU A 122 -3.91 7.08 13.13
CA LEU A 122 -5.09 6.27 12.83
C LEU A 122 -4.70 4.86 12.38
N SER A 123 -3.64 4.75 11.58
CA SER A 123 -3.08 3.47 11.14
C SER A 123 -2.58 2.64 12.33
N PHE A 124 -1.94 3.28 13.31
CA PHE A 124 -1.55 2.64 14.56
C PHE A 124 -2.76 2.28 15.43
N ALA A 125 -3.76 3.16 15.54
CA ALA A 125 -4.97 2.88 16.31
C ALA A 125 -5.73 1.65 15.78
N ASN A 126 -5.84 1.53 14.46
CA ASN A 126 -6.49 0.40 13.78
C ASN A 126 -5.58 -0.84 13.68
N ASN A 127 -4.27 -0.68 13.84
CA ASN A 127 -3.30 -1.78 13.84
C ASN A 127 -2.19 -1.60 14.91
N PRO A 128 -2.51 -1.71 16.21
CA PRO A 128 -1.61 -1.34 17.31
C PRO A 128 -0.42 -2.28 17.47
N LEU A 129 -0.48 -3.45 16.81
CA LEU A 129 0.61 -4.43 16.82
C LEU A 129 1.62 -4.19 15.69
N SER A 130 1.36 -3.27 14.76
CA SER A 130 2.27 -2.94 13.66
C SER A 130 3.54 -2.27 14.18
N PRO A 131 4.72 -2.91 14.06
CA PRO A 131 5.98 -2.26 14.40
C PRO A 131 6.27 -1.07 13.49
N TYR A 132 5.75 -1.11 12.25
CA TYR A 132 5.90 -0.04 11.29
C TYR A 132 5.20 1.24 11.77
N TRP A 133 3.89 1.18 12.05
CA TRP A 133 3.15 2.36 12.48
C TRP A 133 3.62 2.89 13.83
N LYS A 134 4.04 2.00 14.73
CA LYS A 134 4.67 2.42 15.98
C LYS A 134 5.93 3.26 15.73
N ARG A 135 6.83 2.80 14.85
CA ARG A 135 8.07 3.51 14.50
C ARG A 135 7.82 4.85 13.82
N MET A 136 6.75 4.97 13.04
CA MET A 136 6.40 6.23 12.36
C MET A 136 5.93 7.32 13.34
N LEU A 137 5.58 6.96 14.58
CA LEU A 137 5.12 7.88 15.63
C LEU A 137 6.22 8.21 16.66
N GLU A 138 7.42 7.64 16.51
CA GLU A 138 8.60 7.87 17.37
C GLU A 138 9.56 8.90 16.72
#